data_AF-A0A1D2VRZ3-F1
#
_entry.id   AF-A0A1D2VRZ3-F1
#
_cell.length_a   1.000
_cell.length_b   1.000
_cell.length_c   1.000
_cell.angle_alpha   90.00
_cell.angle_beta   90.00
_cell.angle_gamma   90.00
#
_symmetry.space_group_name_H-M   'P 1'
#
loop_
_entity.id
_entity.type
_entity.pdbx_description
1 polymer ?
#
loop_
_entity_poly.entity_id
_entity_poly.type
_entity_poly.pdbx_seq_one_letter_code
_entity_poly.pdbx_strand_id
1 'polypeptide(L)' 'MCPRCHNNAVGVITHKRFFSLFFVPLIPLKWGKRCKCFICGYTAEVNKDTLTRVKQGAPLVLS' A
#
# COMPACT_ATOMS: atom_id res chain seq x y z
N MET A 1 11.98 1.17 -7.28
CA MET A 1 12.00 0.32 -8.48
C MET A 1 11.03 -0.86 -8.33
N CYS A 2 10.13 -1.05 -9.30
CA CYS A 2 9.24 -2.21 -9.40
C CYS A 2 9.94 -3.38 -10.12
N PRO A 3 9.86 -4.64 -9.63
CA PRO A 3 10.55 -5.78 -10.25
C PRO A 3 9.96 -6.21 -11.60
N ARG A 4 8.75 -5.76 -11.95
CA ARG A 4 8.06 -6.16 -13.19
C ARG A 4 8.33 -5.22 -14.37
N CYS A 5 8.40 -3.92 -14.12
CA CYS A 5 8.56 -2.89 -15.16
C CYS A 5 9.78 -1.99 -14.97
N HIS A 6 10.59 -2.25 -13.94
CA HIS A 6 11.78 -1.46 -13.58
C HIS A 6 11.56 0.05 -13.44
N ASN A 7 10.31 0.47 -13.25
CA ASN A 7 9.96 1.87 -13.09
C ASN A 7 9.84 2.25 -11.60
N ASN A 8 10.03 3.53 -11.30
CA ASN A 8 9.92 4.12 -9.97
C ASN A 8 8.52 4.65 -9.63
N ALA A 9 7.56 4.52 -10.54
CA ALA A 9 6.15 4.87 -10.32
C ALA A 9 5.44 3.86 -9.37
N VAL A 10 5.89 3.79 -8.12
CA VAL A 10 5.31 2.98 -7.04
C VAL A 10 4.77 3.92 -5.98
N GLY A 11 3.55 3.67 -5.50
CA GLY A 11 2.94 4.39 -4.38
C GLY A 11 2.40 3.47 -3.30
N VAL A 12 2.27 4.00 -2.08
CA VAL A 12 1.61 3.29 -0.98
C VAL A 12 0.11 3.51 -1.08
N ILE A 13 -0.65 2.42 -1.06
CA ILE A 13 -2.11 2.41 -0.97
C ILE A 13 -2.48 1.86 0.41
N THR A 14 -3.28 2.62 1.14
CA THR A 14 -3.89 2.18 2.39
C THR A 14 -5.20 1.47 2.11
N HIS A 15 -5.33 0.22 2.56
CA HIS A 15 -6.54 -0.56 2.44
C HIS A 15 -7.26 -0.60 3.79
N LYS A 16 -8.50 -0.11 3.81
CA LYS A 16 -9.39 -0.12 4.98
C LYS A 16 -10.50 -1.14 4.74
N ARG A 17 -10.56 -2.20 5.55
CA ARG A 17 -11.74 -3.09 5.57
C ARG A 17 -12.67 -2.66 6.70
N PHE A 18 -13.88 -2.26 6.34
CA PHE A 18 -14.96 -1.97 7.27
C PHE A 18 -15.87 -3.18 7.39
N PHE A 19 -16.34 -3.49 8.60
CA PHE A 19 -17.43 -4.44 8.80
C PHE A 19 -18.73 -3.64 8.85
N SER A 20 -19.61 -3.85 7.89
CA SER A 20 -20.95 -3.27 7.87
C SER A 20 -21.89 -4.20 8.61
N LEU A 21 -22.49 -3.74 9.71
CA LEU A 21 -23.66 -4.39 10.33
C LEU A 21 -24.88 -3.54 9.93
N PHE A 22 -25.89 -4.13 9.28
CA PHE A 22 -27.09 -3.41 8.83
C PHE A 22 -26.80 -2.14 7.99
N PHE A 23 -25.85 -2.20 7.05
CA PHE A 23 -25.42 -1.05 6.22
C PHE A 23 -24.74 0.11 6.96
N VAL A 24 -24.54 0.04 8.28
CA VAL A 24 -23.80 1.06 9.04
C VAL A 24 -22.36 0.58 9.27
N PRO A 25 -21.34 1.29 8.74
CA PRO A 25 -19.94 0.96 9.02
C PRO A 25 -19.58 1.38 10.45
N LEU A 26 -19.80 0.49 11.42
CA LEU A 26 -19.60 0.81 12.84
C LEU A 26 -18.11 0.89 13.23
N ILE A 27 -17.27 -0.05 12.77
CA ILE A 27 -15.86 -0.13 13.23
C ILE A 27 -14.92 -0.61 12.10
N PRO A 28 -13.76 0.05 11.87
CA PRO A 28 -12.72 -0.45 10.99
C PRO A 28 -11.99 -1.65 11.62
N LEU A 29 -12.10 -2.84 11.02
CA LEU A 29 -11.50 -4.07 11.57
C LEU A 29 -9.99 -4.17 11.32
N LYS A 30 -9.53 -3.78 10.12
CA LYS A 30 -8.13 -3.96 9.72
C LYS A 30 -7.64 -2.83 8.82
N TRP A 31 -6.51 -2.25 9.21
CA TRP A 31 -5.71 -1.34 8.39
C TRP A 31 -4.55 -2.11 7.76
N GLY A 32 -4.65 -2.37 6.46
CA GLY A 32 -3.55 -2.90 5.66
C GLY A 32 -2.88 -1.78 4.87
N LYS A 33 -1.57 -1.85 4.68
CA LYS A 33 -0.85 -0.96 3.73
C LYS A 33 -0.17 -1.84 2.70
N ARG A 34 -0.33 -1.48 1.42
CA ARG A 34 0.23 -2.22 0.28
C ARG A 34 0.87 -1.21 -0.66
N CYS A 35 1.98 -1.58 -1.30
CA CYS A 35 2.57 -0.76 -2.36
C CYS A 35 2.00 -1.23 -3.69
N LYS A 36 1.62 -0.30 -4.56
CA LYS A 36 1.16 -0.60 -5.91
C LYS A 36 1.99 0.21 -6.91
N CYS A 37 2.45 -0.44 -7.97
CA CYS A 37 2.98 0.25 -9.13
C CYS A 37 1.83 0.82 -9.97
N PHE A 38 1.87 2.11 -10.28
CA PHE A 38 0.84 2.79 -11.09
C PHE A 38 0.93 2.47 -12.59
N ILE A 39 2.03 1.85 -13.03
CA ILE A 39 2.26 1.52 -14.44
C ILE A 39 1.81 0.10 -14.76
N CYS A 40 2.37 -0.90 -14.07
CA CYS A 40 2.08 -2.31 -14.33
C CYS A 40 1.04 -2.92 -13.38
N GLY A 41 0.56 -2.15 -12.39
CA GLY A 41 -0.42 -2.60 -11.42
C GLY A 41 0.09 -3.57 -10.35
N TYR A 42 1.38 -3.96 -10.39
CA TYR A 42 1.99 -4.89 -9.44
C TYR A 42 1.83 -4.40 -8.00
N THR A 43 1.40 -5.31 -7.12
CA THR A 43 1.21 -5.03 -5.70
C THR A 43 2.17 -5.85 -4.85
N ALA A 44 2.83 -5.21 -3.89
CA ALA A 44 3.64 -5.87 -2.87
C ALA A 44 3.17 -5.46 -1.47
N GLU A 45 3.37 -6.33 -0.50
CA GLU A 45 3.12 -5.99 0.90
C GLU A 45 4.21 -5.06 1.42
N VAL A 46 3.81 -4.03 2.16
CA VAL A 46 4.76 -3.04 2.68
C VAL A 46 5.20 -3.47 4.06
N ASN A 47 6.50 -3.65 4.23
CA ASN A 47 7.08 -3.87 5.55
C ASN A 47 7.07 -2.56 6.36
N LYS A 48 7.13 -2.66 7.69
CA LYS A 48 7.08 -1.45 8.55
C LYS A 48 8.20 -0.47 8.23
N ASP A 49 9.37 -0.97 7.85
CA ASP A 49 10.53 -0.16 7.50
C ASP A 49 10.33 0.66 6.22
N THR A 50 9.71 0.07 5.20
CA THR A 50 9.41 0.79 3.95
C THR A 50 8.34 1.85 4.15
N LEU A 51 7.40 1.67 5.08
CA LEU A 51 6.43 2.72 5.46
C LEU A 51 7.09 3.93 6.11
N THR A 52 8.08 3.72 6.97
CA THR A 52 8.80 4.81 7.64
C THR A 52 9.61 5.61 6.63
N ARG A 53 10.24 4.92 5.67
CA ARG A 53 11.01 5.54 4.58
C ARG A 53 10.11 6.36 3.65
N VAL A 54 8.90 5.88 3.35
CA VAL A 54 7.90 6.66 2.58
C VAL A 54 7.47 7.91 3.32
N LYS A 55 7.21 7.80 4.62
CA LYS A 55 6.90 8.98 5.45
C LYS A 55 8.02 10.03 5.40
N GLN A 56 9.26 9.59 5.21
CA GLN A 56 10.46 10.43 5.10
C GLN A 56 10.74 10.89 3.65
N GLY A 57 9.85 10.61 2.69
CA GLY A 57 10.01 11.03 1.29
C GLY A 57 10.98 10.18 0.47
N ALA A 58 11.37 9.00 0.95
CA ALA A 58 12.30 8.14 0.23
C ALA A 58 11.61 7.40 -0.94
N PRO A 59 12.35 7.12 -2.03
CA PRO A 59 11.84 6.39 -3.18
C PRO A 59 11.48 4.94 -2.82
N LEU A 60 10.30 4.51 -3.26
CA LEU A 60 9.77 3.17 -3.01
C LEU A 60 10.48 2.12 -3.88
N VAL A 61 11.14 1.17 -3.24
CA VAL A 61 11.67 -0.03 -3.88
C VAL A 61 10.81 -1.20 -3.44
N LEU A 62 10.21 -1.88 -4.42
CA LEU A 62 9.48 -3.12 -4.19
C LEU A 62 10.51 -4.24 -4.22
N SER A 63 10.84 -4.76 -3.05
CA SER A 63 11.67 -5.95 -2.85
C SER A 63 10.84 -7.21 -2.95
#